data_AF-A0A964A9G7-F1
#
_entry.id   AF-A0A964A9G7-F1
#
_cell.length_a   1.000
_cell.length_b   1.000
_cell.length_c   1.000
_cell.angle_alpha   90.00
_cell.angle_beta   90.00
_cell.angle_gamma   90.00
#
_symmetry.space_group_name_H-M   'P 1'
#
loop_
_entity.id
_entity.type
_entity.pdbx_description
1 polymer ?
#
loop_
_entity_poly.entity_id
_entity_poly.type
_entity_poly.pdbx_seq_one_letter_code
_entity_poly.pdbx_strand_id
1 'polypeptide(L)'
;MLQWTPDDHPPVFDSLEDDVRTQALEQANAFLAKGKHPIRALSMGIAHALDAAEGVSGVATGTPYYVRAETTGHRWQLSTDEEEAPYPMTFDNVDDAVFRASELAREAGSAVYVFSADGGLNERYEFFEGPSNQFTVRADDEGWVVRGHGSHPCHERFHTKQEAVKAARGFAEKHGGSLRVHYKAGGLQSDQQIAQA
;
A
#
# COMPACT_ATOMS: atom_id res chain seq x y z
N MET A 1 -13.36 -24.15 12.07
CA MET A 1 -12.43 -23.00 12.00
C MET A 1 -12.94 -22.10 10.89
N LEU A 2 -12.84 -20.78 11.05
CA LEU A 2 -13.16 -19.86 9.95
C LEU A 2 -12.17 -20.11 8.82
N GLN A 3 -12.68 -20.30 7.60
CA GLN A 3 -11.88 -20.49 6.40
C GLN A 3 -12.63 -19.82 5.25
N TRP A 4 -11.96 -18.94 4.51
CA TRP A 4 -12.52 -18.31 3.33
C TRP A 4 -12.31 -19.18 2.10
N THR A 5 -13.29 -19.15 1.21
CA THR A 5 -13.28 -19.91 -0.05
C THR A 5 -13.51 -18.96 -1.23
N PRO A 6 -13.23 -19.38 -2.47
CA PRO A 6 -13.53 -18.56 -3.64
C PRO A 6 -15.00 -18.11 -3.73
N ASP A 7 -15.94 -18.88 -3.18
CA ASP A 7 -17.37 -18.57 -3.22
C ASP A 7 -17.90 -17.90 -1.93
N ASP A 8 -17.12 -17.94 -0.84
CA ASP A 8 -17.51 -17.44 0.48
C ASP A 8 -16.31 -16.73 1.13
N HIS A 9 -16.20 -15.43 0.85
CA HIS A 9 -15.12 -14.57 1.32
C HIS A 9 -15.58 -13.11 1.52
N PRO A 10 -14.83 -12.31 2.29
CA PRO A 10 -15.14 -10.89 2.50
C PRO A 10 -15.08 -10.06 1.20
N PRO A 11 -15.98 -9.07 0.99
CA PRO A 11 -16.10 -8.31 -0.27
C PRO A 11 -14.83 -7.60 -0.75
N VAL A 12 -13.88 -7.34 0.15
CA VAL A 12 -12.58 -6.73 -0.15
C VAL A 12 -11.71 -7.58 -1.09
N PHE A 13 -11.98 -8.89 -1.21
CA PHE A 13 -11.32 -9.75 -2.20
C PHE A 13 -11.91 -9.59 -3.61
N ASP A 14 -13.17 -9.14 -3.74
CA ASP A 14 -13.83 -8.99 -5.04
C ASP A 14 -13.20 -7.88 -5.90
N SER A 15 -12.52 -6.92 -5.28
CA SER A 15 -11.79 -5.86 -5.97
C SER A 15 -10.42 -6.29 -6.51
N LEU A 16 -9.95 -7.50 -6.17
CA LEU A 16 -8.64 -8.02 -6.58
C LEU A 16 -8.74 -8.80 -7.90
N GLU A 17 -7.67 -8.74 -8.69
CA GLU A 17 -7.49 -9.60 -9.87
C GLU A 17 -7.55 -11.09 -9.46
N ASP A 18 -8.03 -11.97 -10.35
CA ASP A 18 -8.39 -13.35 -9.98
C ASP A 18 -7.21 -14.18 -9.44
N ASP A 19 -6.00 -13.96 -9.95
CA ASP A 19 -4.77 -14.58 -9.50
C ASP A 19 -4.33 -14.05 -8.11
N VAL A 20 -4.31 -12.73 -7.94
CA VAL A 20 -4.03 -12.06 -6.67
C VAL A 20 -5.05 -12.50 -5.61
N ARG A 21 -6.33 -12.58 -5.96
CA ARG A 21 -7.41 -12.99 -5.07
C ARG A 21 -7.23 -14.41 -4.59
N THR A 22 -6.92 -15.33 -5.50
CA THR A 22 -6.68 -16.74 -5.17
C THR A 22 -5.53 -16.87 -4.17
N GLN A 23 -4.43 -16.18 -4.43
CA GLN A 23 -3.28 -16.20 -3.54
C GLN A 23 -3.57 -15.50 -2.20
N ALA A 24 -4.30 -14.40 -2.21
CA ALA A 24 -4.66 -13.67 -1.01
C ALA A 24 -5.56 -14.50 -0.08
N LEU A 25 -6.50 -15.28 -0.64
CA LEU A 25 -7.32 -16.23 0.12
C LEU A 25 -6.47 -17.33 0.76
N GLU A 26 -5.51 -17.88 0.03
CA GLU A 26 -4.60 -18.91 0.56
C GLU A 26 -3.76 -18.37 1.72
N GLN A 27 -3.11 -17.22 1.54
CA GLN A 27 -2.28 -16.59 2.58
C GLN A 27 -3.10 -16.19 3.80
N ALA A 28 -4.29 -15.61 3.59
CA ALA A 28 -5.18 -15.25 4.68
C ALA A 28 -5.62 -16.46 5.51
N ASN A 29 -5.99 -17.57 4.86
CA ASN A 29 -6.32 -18.80 5.55
C ASN A 29 -5.12 -19.37 6.33
N ALA A 30 -3.90 -19.24 5.81
CA ALA A 30 -2.69 -19.63 6.53
C ALA A 30 -2.48 -18.78 7.81
N PHE A 31 -2.76 -17.49 7.78
CA PHE A 31 -2.72 -16.63 8.97
C PHE A 31 -3.84 -16.95 9.97
N LEU A 32 -5.05 -17.26 9.50
CA LEU A 32 -6.15 -17.74 10.36
C LEU A 32 -5.76 -19.04 11.09
N ALA A 33 -5.13 -19.98 10.40
CA ALA A 33 -4.65 -21.23 10.99
C ALA A 33 -3.57 -21.00 12.08
N LYS A 34 -2.81 -19.90 11.97
CA LYS A 34 -1.85 -19.45 12.99
C LYS A 34 -2.50 -18.69 14.16
N GLY A 35 -3.83 -18.57 14.18
CA GLY A 35 -4.58 -17.88 15.23
C GLY A 35 -4.62 -16.36 15.10
N LYS A 36 -4.24 -15.80 13.93
CA LYS A 36 -4.38 -14.36 13.69
C LYS A 36 -5.86 -13.96 13.65
N HIS A 37 -6.16 -12.77 14.18
CA HIS A 37 -7.51 -12.20 14.10
C HIS A 37 -7.97 -12.07 12.63
N PRO A 38 -9.25 -12.32 12.28
CA PRO A 38 -9.70 -12.37 10.89
C PRO A 38 -9.31 -11.16 10.05
N ILE A 39 -9.61 -9.95 10.51
CA ILE A 39 -9.25 -8.71 9.77
C ILE A 39 -7.73 -8.62 9.53
N ARG A 40 -6.90 -9.08 10.47
CA ARG A 40 -5.43 -9.08 10.30
C ARG A 40 -5.01 -10.11 9.25
N ALA A 41 -5.53 -11.32 9.37
CA ALA A 41 -5.26 -12.39 8.43
C ALA A 41 -5.63 -11.98 7.00
N LEU A 42 -6.77 -11.28 6.84
CA LEU A 42 -7.19 -10.69 5.57
C LEU A 42 -6.17 -9.71 5.02
N SER A 43 -5.84 -8.67 5.79
CA SER A 43 -4.93 -7.61 5.34
C SER A 43 -3.54 -8.17 5.00
N MET A 44 -3.02 -9.07 5.83
CA MET A 44 -1.73 -9.72 5.59
C MET A 44 -1.79 -10.61 4.34
N GLY A 45 -2.89 -11.35 4.13
CA GLY A 45 -3.08 -12.18 2.94
C GLY A 45 -3.06 -11.36 1.66
N ILE A 46 -3.75 -10.22 1.64
CA ILE A 46 -3.75 -9.30 0.50
C ILE A 46 -2.35 -8.72 0.24
N ALA A 47 -1.65 -8.26 1.29
CA ALA A 47 -0.29 -7.73 1.15
C ALA A 47 0.67 -8.76 0.53
N HIS A 48 0.70 -9.98 1.10
CA HIS A 48 1.58 -11.06 0.63
C HIS A 48 1.27 -11.48 -0.82
N ALA A 49 -0.01 -11.47 -1.22
CA ALA A 49 -0.39 -11.79 -2.59
C ALA A 49 0.04 -10.72 -3.59
N LEU A 50 -0.07 -9.44 -3.23
CA LEU A 50 0.38 -8.32 -4.06
C LEU A 50 1.90 -8.33 -4.24
N ASP A 51 2.64 -8.59 -3.16
CA ASP A 51 4.10 -8.74 -3.22
C ASP A 51 4.53 -9.89 -4.15
N ALA A 52 3.81 -11.00 -4.13
CA ALA A 52 4.12 -12.14 -4.97
C ALA A 52 3.78 -11.90 -6.45
N ALA A 53 2.63 -11.26 -6.74
CA ALA A 53 2.16 -11.01 -8.11
C ALA A 53 3.05 -10.02 -8.88
N GLU A 54 3.63 -9.03 -8.19
CA GLU A 54 4.52 -8.04 -8.82
C GLU A 54 5.92 -8.58 -9.16
N GLY A 55 6.19 -9.87 -8.86
CA GLY A 55 7.43 -10.53 -9.26
C GLY A 55 8.66 -9.79 -8.72
N VAL A 56 8.63 -9.41 -7.43
CA VAL A 56 9.67 -8.61 -6.77
C VAL A 56 10.99 -9.40 -6.75
N SER A 57 11.71 -9.32 -7.87
CA SER A 57 13.11 -9.72 -8.05
C SER A 57 14.08 -8.70 -7.41
N GLY A 58 13.57 -7.66 -6.75
CA GLY A 58 14.31 -6.69 -5.96
C GLY A 58 13.67 -6.61 -4.58
N VAL A 59 13.81 -7.70 -3.83
CA VAL A 59 13.11 -8.01 -2.58
C VAL A 59 13.01 -6.79 -1.66
N ALA A 60 11.79 -6.37 -1.32
CA ALA A 60 11.54 -5.81 0.00
C ALA A 60 11.85 -6.93 1.00
N THR A 61 13.12 -7.08 1.38
CA THR A 61 13.55 -8.15 2.30
C THR A 61 13.06 -7.89 3.71
N GLY A 62 12.75 -6.64 4.03
CA GLY A 62 12.25 -6.22 5.33
C GLY A 62 10.78 -6.58 5.51
N THR A 63 10.42 -6.96 6.73
CA THR A 63 9.05 -7.23 7.16
C THR A 63 8.12 -6.05 6.82
N PRO A 64 7.02 -6.27 6.09
CA PRO A 64 6.10 -5.19 5.71
C PRO A 64 5.44 -4.54 6.93
N TYR A 65 5.15 -3.26 6.78
CA TYR A 65 4.44 -2.47 7.78
C TYR A 65 2.97 -2.28 7.40
N TYR A 66 2.08 -2.52 8.34
CA TYR A 66 0.63 -2.43 8.17
C TYR A 66 0.06 -1.31 9.01
N VAL A 67 -0.51 -0.30 8.37
CA VAL A 67 -1.32 0.76 8.98
C VAL A 67 -2.78 0.39 8.79
N ARG A 68 -3.54 0.15 9.87
CA ARG A 68 -4.94 -0.29 9.80
C ARG A 68 -5.85 0.61 10.62
N ALA A 69 -7.01 0.97 10.08
CA ALA A 69 -8.04 1.62 10.89
C ALA A 69 -8.65 0.60 11.88
N GLU A 70 -8.75 0.94 13.17
CA GLU A 70 -9.49 0.14 14.16
C GLU A 70 -11.01 0.37 14.03
N THR A 71 -11.38 1.61 13.75
CA THR A 71 -12.74 2.05 13.46
C THR A 71 -12.68 3.08 12.34
N THR A 72 -13.80 3.29 11.65
CA THR A 72 -13.87 4.24 10.53
C THR A 72 -13.45 5.64 11.01
N GLY A 73 -12.23 6.07 10.63
CA GLY A 73 -11.75 7.45 10.74
C GLY A 73 -11.20 7.93 12.09
N HIS A 74 -11.16 7.10 13.15
CA HIS A 74 -10.88 7.63 14.51
C HIS A 74 -9.70 7.00 15.25
N ARG A 75 -9.11 5.91 14.75
CA ARG A 75 -7.90 5.31 15.34
C ARG A 75 -7.18 4.41 14.35
N TRP A 76 -5.87 4.55 14.30
CA TRP A 76 -5.00 3.84 13.37
C TRP A 76 -3.93 3.04 14.10
N GLN A 77 -3.68 1.83 13.61
CA GLN A 77 -2.75 0.87 14.20
C GLN A 77 -1.63 0.57 13.22
N LEU A 78 -0.38 0.85 13.60
CA LEU A 78 0.82 0.40 12.89
C LEU A 78 1.29 -0.93 13.48
N SER A 79 1.54 -1.91 12.63
CA SER A 79 2.02 -3.25 13.00
C SER A 79 2.89 -3.84 11.89
N THR A 80 3.50 -4.99 12.13
CA THR A 80 4.19 -5.81 11.11
C THR A 80 3.64 -7.24 11.15
N ASP A 81 4.25 -8.18 10.41
CA ASP A 81 3.91 -9.60 10.53
C ASP A 81 4.20 -10.16 11.94
N GLU A 82 5.22 -9.57 12.59
CA GLU A 82 5.73 -9.96 13.88
C GLU A 82 5.12 -9.06 14.96
N GLU A 83 4.31 -9.62 15.84
CA GLU A 83 3.67 -8.88 16.94
C GLU A 83 4.62 -8.71 18.14
N GLU A 84 5.86 -8.35 17.85
CA GLU A 84 6.87 -8.07 18.86
C GLU A 84 6.86 -6.60 19.26
N ALA A 85 7.16 -6.33 20.52
CA ALA A 85 7.23 -4.95 21.03
C ALA A 85 8.23 -4.14 20.17
N PRO A 86 7.89 -2.90 19.78
CA PRO A 86 6.80 -2.06 20.31
C PRO A 86 5.46 -2.14 19.56
N TYR A 87 5.21 -3.16 18.73
CA TYR A 87 3.97 -3.27 17.96
C TYR A 87 2.86 -3.98 18.75
N PRO A 88 1.58 -3.61 18.50
CA PRO A 88 1.14 -2.53 17.63
C PRO A 88 1.31 -1.12 18.24
N MET A 89 1.70 -0.13 17.43
CA MET A 89 1.64 1.29 17.80
C MET A 89 0.28 1.89 17.39
N THR A 90 -0.26 2.83 18.17
CA THR A 90 -1.56 3.48 17.89
C THR A 90 -1.42 4.97 17.63
N PHE A 91 -2.24 5.48 16.73
CA PHE A 91 -2.28 6.88 16.30
C PHE A 91 -3.72 7.35 16.18
N ASP A 92 -3.96 8.65 16.43
CA ASP A 92 -5.29 9.26 16.30
C ASP A 92 -5.62 9.64 14.85
N ASN A 93 -4.61 9.72 13.97
CA ASN A 93 -4.77 10.06 12.57
C ASN A 93 -3.94 9.16 11.65
N VAL A 94 -4.39 9.04 10.40
CA VAL A 94 -3.75 8.17 9.40
C VAL A 94 -2.38 8.71 8.97
N ASP A 95 -2.26 10.03 8.88
CA ASP A 95 -1.05 10.68 8.35
C ASP A 95 0.17 10.44 9.25
N ASP A 96 0.00 10.50 10.56
CA ASP A 96 1.04 10.20 11.56
C ASP A 96 1.39 8.71 11.55
N ALA A 97 0.39 7.83 11.41
CA ALA A 97 0.61 6.40 11.32
C ALA A 97 1.41 6.04 10.06
N VAL A 98 1.03 6.60 8.91
CA VAL A 98 1.70 6.43 7.62
C VAL A 98 3.09 7.06 7.65
N PHE A 99 3.23 8.25 8.23
CA PHE A 99 4.53 8.92 8.40
C PHE A 99 5.47 8.03 9.20
N ARG A 100 5.03 7.53 10.36
CA ARG A 100 5.85 6.65 11.19
C ARG A 100 6.19 5.34 10.48
N ALA A 101 5.22 4.73 9.80
CA ALA A 101 5.44 3.51 9.03
C ALA A 101 6.44 3.73 7.91
N SER A 102 6.38 4.87 7.23
CA SER A 102 7.30 5.24 6.14
C SER A 102 8.72 5.40 6.62
N GLU A 103 8.94 6.03 7.78
CA GLU A 103 10.28 6.15 8.37
C GLU A 103 10.90 4.78 8.65
N LEU A 104 10.12 3.88 9.24
CA LEU A 104 10.55 2.52 9.56
C LEU A 104 10.79 1.68 8.28
N ALA A 105 9.88 1.77 7.32
CA ALA A 105 9.99 1.04 6.07
C ALA A 105 11.17 1.52 5.22
N ARG A 106 11.52 2.81 5.25
CA ARG A 106 12.73 3.33 4.60
C ARG A 106 14.00 2.76 5.21
N GLU A 107 14.08 2.71 6.54
CA GLU A 107 15.23 2.13 7.23
C GLU A 107 15.36 0.62 6.95
N ALA A 108 14.23 -0.07 6.83
CA ALA A 108 14.17 -1.52 6.61
C ALA A 108 14.19 -1.95 5.13
N GLY A 109 14.14 -1.01 4.17
CA GLY A 109 13.96 -1.32 2.75
C GLY A 109 12.67 -2.11 2.47
N SER A 110 11.57 -1.72 3.10
CA SER A 110 10.29 -2.44 3.10
C SER A 110 9.14 -1.61 2.53
N ALA A 111 7.95 -2.21 2.49
CA ALA A 111 6.71 -1.59 2.06
C ALA A 111 5.81 -1.22 3.25
N VAL A 112 4.95 -0.23 3.05
CA VAL A 112 3.85 0.13 3.95
C VAL A 112 2.53 -0.13 3.24
N TYR A 113 1.63 -0.84 3.89
CA TYR A 113 0.26 -1.08 3.44
C TYR A 113 -0.72 -0.38 4.38
N VAL A 114 -1.68 0.34 3.81
CA VAL A 114 -2.73 1.04 4.54
C VAL A 114 -4.06 0.35 4.27
N PHE A 115 -4.73 -0.10 5.33
CA PHE A 115 -6.00 -0.80 5.24
C PHE A 115 -7.13 -0.04 5.93
N SER A 116 -8.32 -0.12 5.35
CA SER A 116 -9.59 0.24 5.99
C SER A 116 -9.94 -0.71 7.13
N ALA A 117 -10.94 -0.33 7.94
CA ALA A 117 -11.35 -1.10 9.12
C ALA A 117 -11.98 -2.47 8.77
N ASP A 118 -12.45 -2.66 7.54
CA ASP A 118 -12.91 -3.95 7.01
C ASP A 118 -11.77 -4.82 6.44
N GLY A 119 -10.53 -4.30 6.47
CA GLY A 119 -9.33 -4.98 6.00
C GLY A 119 -9.04 -4.77 4.51
N GLY A 120 -9.83 -3.97 3.79
CA GLY A 120 -9.58 -3.61 2.40
C GLY A 120 -8.32 -2.76 2.24
N LEU A 121 -7.57 -2.96 1.16
CA LEU A 121 -6.37 -2.18 0.88
C LEU A 121 -6.76 -0.80 0.34
N ASN A 122 -6.38 0.24 1.06
CA ASN A 122 -6.53 1.63 0.62
C ASN A 122 -5.30 2.11 -0.14
N GLU A 123 -4.12 2.00 0.49
CA GLU A 123 -2.87 2.52 -0.08
C GLU A 123 -1.71 1.55 0.16
N ARG A 124 -0.71 1.65 -0.71
CA ARG A 124 0.57 0.93 -0.61
C ARG A 124 1.70 1.88 -0.96
N TYR A 125 2.76 1.87 -0.16
CA TYR A 125 3.99 2.62 -0.33
C TYR A 125 5.16 1.65 -0.37
N GLU A 126 6.11 1.90 -1.26
CA GLU A 126 7.30 1.08 -1.39
C GLU A 126 8.53 1.97 -1.23
N PHE A 127 9.47 1.54 -0.41
CA PHE A 127 10.69 2.28 -0.13
C PHE A 127 11.90 1.43 -0.51
N PHE A 128 12.09 1.25 -1.83
CA PHE A 128 13.27 0.61 -2.36
C PHE A 128 14.46 1.58 -2.39
N GLU A 129 15.68 1.06 -2.24
CA GLU A 129 16.89 1.75 -2.66
C GLU A 129 16.92 1.83 -4.21
N GLY A 130 16.17 2.78 -4.77
CA GLY A 130 16.13 3.12 -6.19
C GLY A 130 16.28 4.63 -6.38
N PRO A 131 16.58 5.12 -7.61
CA PRO A 131 16.93 6.53 -7.84
C PRO A 131 15.87 7.46 -7.24
N SER A 132 16.34 8.46 -6.54
CA SER A 132 15.74 9.06 -5.36
C SER A 132 14.43 9.83 -5.52
N ASN A 133 13.70 9.73 -6.63
CA ASN A 133 12.42 10.42 -6.82
C ASN A 133 11.42 9.56 -7.61
N GLN A 134 10.31 9.18 -6.98
CA GLN A 134 9.17 8.55 -7.65
C GLN A 134 7.93 9.39 -7.41
N PHE A 135 7.13 9.63 -8.44
CA PHE A 135 5.86 10.36 -8.35
C PHE A 135 4.71 9.42 -8.69
N THR A 136 3.76 9.29 -7.77
CA THR A 136 2.59 8.41 -7.90
C THR A 136 1.33 9.24 -8.09
N VAL A 137 0.41 8.77 -8.93
CA VAL A 137 -0.91 9.38 -9.15
C VAL A 137 -1.98 8.38 -8.81
N ARG A 138 -2.87 8.71 -7.86
CA ARG A 138 -3.99 7.85 -7.44
C ARG A 138 -5.28 8.64 -7.37
N ALA A 139 -6.43 7.96 -7.48
CA ALA A 139 -7.71 8.56 -7.21
C ALA A 139 -8.08 8.36 -5.74
N ASP A 140 -8.72 9.35 -5.12
CA ASP A 140 -9.38 9.26 -3.82
C ASP A 140 -10.87 9.64 -3.94
N ASP A 141 -11.57 9.73 -2.82
CA ASP A 141 -13.00 10.09 -2.78
C ASP A 141 -13.27 11.55 -3.19
N GLU A 142 -12.23 12.40 -3.18
CA GLU A 142 -12.32 13.84 -3.43
C GLU A 142 -11.66 14.27 -4.77
N GLY A 143 -11.03 13.35 -5.50
CA GLY A 143 -10.35 13.64 -6.76
C GLY A 143 -9.15 12.74 -7.05
N TRP A 144 -8.04 13.36 -7.42
CA TRP A 144 -6.79 12.71 -7.82
C TRP A 144 -5.62 13.31 -7.05
N VAL A 145 -4.80 12.47 -6.44
CA VAL A 145 -3.67 12.89 -5.63
C VAL A 145 -2.37 12.50 -6.30
N VAL A 146 -1.45 13.46 -6.37
CA VAL A 146 -0.04 13.27 -6.72
C VAL A 146 0.76 13.16 -5.43
N ARG A 147 1.55 12.10 -5.31
CA ARG A 147 2.51 11.95 -4.22
C ARG A 147 3.93 11.75 -4.74
N GLY A 148 4.85 12.56 -4.26
CA GLY A 148 6.29 12.40 -4.45
C GLY A 148 6.90 11.54 -3.34
N HIS A 149 7.85 10.69 -3.71
CA HIS A 149 8.60 9.80 -2.83
C HIS A 149 10.09 10.09 -2.90
N GLY A 150 10.84 9.66 -1.90
CA GLY A 150 12.29 9.86 -1.82
C GLY A 150 12.68 11.29 -1.43
N SER A 151 13.58 11.92 -2.18
CA SER A 151 14.17 13.23 -1.85
C SER A 151 13.26 14.43 -2.13
N HIS A 152 12.11 14.21 -2.79
CA HIS A 152 11.14 15.24 -3.11
C HIS A 152 9.71 14.81 -2.75
N PRO A 153 9.37 14.73 -1.45
CA PRO A 153 8.01 14.46 -1.03
C PRO A 153 7.07 15.60 -1.44
N CYS A 154 5.96 15.26 -2.08
CA CYS A 154 4.86 16.18 -2.34
C CYS A 154 3.53 15.47 -2.13
N HIS A 155 2.48 16.24 -1.85
CA HIS A 155 1.11 15.75 -1.69
C HIS A 155 0.17 16.82 -2.24
N GLU A 156 -0.27 16.64 -3.48
CA GLU A 156 -1.12 17.61 -4.18
C GLU A 156 -2.39 16.96 -4.71
N ARG A 157 -3.54 17.57 -4.45
CA ARG A 157 -4.84 17.10 -4.91
C ARG A 157 -5.31 17.91 -6.12
N PHE A 158 -5.86 17.20 -7.08
CA PHE A 158 -6.39 17.70 -8.34
C PHE A 158 -7.80 17.16 -8.53
N HIS A 159 -8.64 17.91 -9.25
CA HIS A 159 -10.02 17.49 -9.48
C HIS A 159 -10.08 16.44 -10.59
N THR A 160 -9.11 16.46 -11.51
CA THR A 160 -9.05 15.54 -12.65
C THR A 160 -7.75 14.75 -12.69
N LYS A 161 -7.86 13.54 -13.26
CA LYS A 161 -6.70 12.66 -13.51
C LYS A 161 -5.63 13.35 -14.35
N GLN A 162 -6.07 14.06 -15.38
CA GLN A 162 -5.18 14.64 -16.37
C GLN A 162 -4.30 15.72 -15.75
N GLU A 163 -4.84 16.52 -14.84
CA GLU A 163 -4.09 17.49 -14.05
C GLU A 163 -3.07 16.81 -13.14
N ALA A 164 -3.48 15.77 -12.41
CA ALA A 164 -2.58 15.02 -11.53
C ALA A 164 -1.43 14.35 -12.30
N VAL A 165 -1.73 13.68 -13.43
CA VAL A 165 -0.70 13.06 -14.28
C VAL A 165 0.25 14.12 -14.86
N LYS A 166 -0.26 15.28 -15.25
CA LYS A 166 0.56 16.39 -15.75
C LYS A 166 1.49 16.94 -14.67
N ALA A 167 0.98 17.16 -13.46
CA ALA A 167 1.77 17.64 -12.34
C ALA A 167 2.85 16.62 -11.93
N ALA A 168 2.48 15.35 -11.77
CA ALA A 168 3.39 14.26 -11.44
C ALA A 168 4.50 14.08 -12.48
N ARG A 169 4.17 14.17 -13.78
CA ARG A 169 5.17 14.21 -14.86
C ARG A 169 6.13 15.40 -14.69
N GLY A 170 5.61 16.59 -14.45
CA GLY A 170 6.43 17.78 -14.25
C GLY A 170 7.41 17.65 -13.08
N PHE A 171 6.98 17.01 -11.99
CA PHE A 171 7.88 16.72 -10.87
C PHE A 171 8.94 15.68 -11.24
N ALA A 172 8.57 14.60 -11.92
CA ALA A 172 9.49 13.56 -12.38
C ALA A 172 10.54 14.10 -13.36
N GLU A 173 10.14 14.96 -14.30
CA GLU A 173 11.04 15.64 -15.24
C GLU A 173 12.01 16.58 -14.51
N LYS A 174 11.49 17.39 -13.58
CA LYS A 174 12.28 18.40 -12.85
C LYS A 174 13.29 17.78 -11.88
N HIS A 175 12.90 16.71 -11.21
CA HIS A 175 13.69 16.13 -10.12
C HIS A 175 14.42 14.87 -10.53
N GLY A 176 14.17 14.33 -11.73
CA GLY A 176 14.76 13.08 -12.20
C GLY A 176 14.20 11.89 -11.44
N GLY A 177 13.29 11.14 -12.07
CA GLY A 177 12.52 10.15 -11.35
C GLY A 177 11.61 9.30 -12.22
N SER A 178 10.79 8.48 -11.57
CA SER A 178 9.75 7.67 -12.23
C SER A 178 8.36 8.24 -11.97
N LEU A 179 7.44 8.02 -12.91
CA LEU A 179 6.02 8.33 -12.79
C LEU A 179 5.22 7.03 -12.79
N ARG A 180 4.52 6.77 -11.70
CA ARG A 180 3.54 5.68 -11.59
C ARG A 180 2.12 6.25 -11.54
N VAL A 181 1.23 5.74 -12.38
CA VAL A 181 -0.19 6.11 -12.40
C VAL A 181 -0.99 4.89 -12.02
N HIS A 182 -1.90 5.02 -11.07
CA HIS A 182 -2.78 3.94 -10.63
C HIS A 182 -4.20 4.09 -11.18
N TYR A 183 -4.93 2.96 -11.24
CA TYR A 183 -6.37 2.96 -11.47
C TYR A 183 -7.14 3.41 -10.20
N LYS A 184 -8.41 3.79 -10.38
CA LYS A 184 -9.31 4.19 -9.28
C LYS A 184 -9.64 3.02 -8.34
N ALA A 185 -9.60 1.78 -8.84
CA ALA A 185 -9.88 0.57 -8.06
C ALA A 185 -8.64 0.01 -7.33
N GLY A 186 -7.50 0.72 -7.35
CA GLY A 186 -6.21 0.13 -7.04
C GLY A 186 -5.60 -0.56 -8.27
N GLY A 187 -4.29 -0.87 -8.22
CA GLY A 187 -3.53 -1.42 -9.35
C GLY A 187 -2.76 -0.37 -10.17
N LEU A 188 -1.62 -0.78 -10.73
CA LEU A 188 -0.73 0.06 -11.53
C LEU A 188 -1.24 0.15 -12.98
N GLN A 189 -1.56 1.35 -13.43
CA GLN A 189 -1.99 1.62 -14.81
C GLN A 189 -0.82 1.94 -15.74
N SER A 190 0.20 2.61 -15.25
CA SER A 190 1.36 3.01 -16.05
C SER A 190 2.56 3.20 -15.15
N ASP A 191 3.72 2.72 -15.59
CA ASP A 191 5.03 3.04 -15.02
C ASP A 191 5.91 3.65 -16.12
N GLN A 192 6.47 4.83 -15.88
CA GLN A 192 7.29 5.56 -16.82
C GLN A 192 8.58 6.01 -16.15
N GLN A 193 9.71 5.52 -16.66
CA GLN A 193 11.02 6.05 -16.34
C GLN A 193 11.19 7.40 -17.06
N ILE A 194 11.41 8.48 -16.31
CA ILE A 194 11.66 9.80 -16.90
C ILE A 194 13.11 10.15 -16.65
N ALA A 195 13.92 10.05 -17.71
CA ALA A 195 15.32 10.50 -17.68
C ALA A 195 15.36 12.02 -17.51
N GLN A 196 16.30 12.52 -16.70
CA GLN A 196 16.59 13.96 -16.66
C GLN A 196 17.09 14.41 -18.03
N ALA A 197 16.51 15.51 -18.53
CA ALA A 197 16.96 16.19 -19.74
C ALA A 197 18.22 17.02 -19.50
#